data_AF-A0A1U7U8C3-F1
#
_entry.id   AF-A0A1U7U8C3-F1
#
_cell.length_a   1.000
_cell.length_b   1.000
_cell.length_c   1.000
_cell.angle_alpha   90.00
_cell.angle_beta   90.00
_cell.angle_gamma   90.00
#
_symmetry.space_group_name_H-M   'P 1'
#
loop_
_entity.id
_entity.type
_entity.pdbx_description
1 polymer ?
#
loop_
_entity_poly.entity_id
_entity_poly.type
_entity_poly.pdbx_seq_one_letter_code
_entity_poly.pdbx_strand_id
1 'polypeptide(L)'
;MAASAQRLAEELQIFGLDCEEAVVERLVELCVLYGQNEEGMVGELLAFCSSTNKVHLTSEILNSFEREFLSKRLSKARHSACKDSGHAGARDIVSIQELIEVEEEEETLLNSYTTPSKGSQKRAITTPETPLKKRSVSTHSPHQLFSPSSFSSSATPSQKYNLRNNRGEVVTTFGSAQGVSWSGRGGAGNISLKVLGCPQALTGSYKSMFQKLPDIREVLTCKIEELGHELKEHYRIEAFTPLTVPAQEPVTLLGQIGCDSNGKLNSKSVILEGDREHSSGARIPVDLSELKEYSLFPGQVVIMEGINATGRIFVATKLYE
;
A
#
# COMPACT_ATOMS: atom_id res chain seq x y z
N MET A 1 -18.52 7.25 33.21
CA MET A 1 -19.46 6.64 34.19
C MET A 1 -18.64 6.27 35.42
N ALA A 2 -19.15 6.50 36.62
CA ALA A 2 -18.45 6.16 37.85
C ALA A 2 -18.75 4.70 38.21
N ALA A 3 -17.79 3.80 37.98
CA ALA A 3 -17.93 2.40 38.37
C ALA A 3 -17.63 2.24 39.87
N SER A 4 -18.48 1.53 40.61
CA SER A 4 -18.32 1.31 42.05
C SER A 4 -17.69 -0.06 42.34
N ALA A 5 -16.57 -0.08 43.06
CA ALA A 5 -15.88 -1.32 43.48
C ALA A 5 -16.78 -2.25 44.31
N GLN A 6 -17.66 -1.68 45.14
CA GLN A 6 -18.58 -2.45 46.00
C GLN A 6 -19.61 -3.22 45.17
N ARG A 7 -20.23 -2.56 44.19
CA ARG A 7 -21.22 -3.21 43.30
C ARG A 7 -20.58 -4.27 42.42
N LEU A 8 -19.35 -4.03 41.96
CA LEU A 8 -18.63 -4.96 41.11
C LEU A 8 -18.22 -6.23 41.88
N ALA A 9 -17.86 -6.08 43.17
CA ALA A 9 -17.61 -7.22 44.06
C ALA A 9 -18.89 -8.01 44.37
N GLU A 10 -20.01 -7.34 44.62
CA GLU A 10 -21.33 -7.98 44.83
C GLU A 10 -21.74 -8.82 43.61
N GLU A 11 -21.61 -8.27 42.41
CA GLU A 11 -21.92 -8.98 41.16
C GLU A 11 -20.99 -10.19 40.94
N LEU A 12 -19.69 -10.08 41.20
CA LEU A 12 -18.77 -11.23 41.09
C LEU A 12 -19.11 -12.33 42.10
N GLN A 13 -19.55 -11.95 43.30
CA GLN A 13 -19.96 -12.89 44.34
C GLN A 13 -21.24 -13.65 43.98
N ILE A 14 -22.18 -13.02 43.25
CA ILE A 14 -23.39 -13.69 42.72
C ILE A 14 -23.03 -14.91 41.86
N PHE A 15 -21.91 -14.83 41.13
CA PHE A 15 -21.42 -15.91 40.27
C PHE A 15 -20.35 -16.80 40.93
N GLY A 16 -20.14 -16.68 42.24
CA GLY A 16 -19.23 -17.53 43.01
C GLY A 16 -17.75 -17.27 42.75
N LEU A 17 -17.39 -16.06 42.30
CA LEU A 17 -16.01 -15.67 42.03
C LEU A 17 -15.46 -14.81 43.17
N ASP A 18 -14.79 -15.46 44.13
CA ASP A 18 -14.06 -14.75 45.19
C ASP A 18 -12.78 -14.13 44.61
N CYS A 19 -12.70 -12.80 44.62
CA CYS A 19 -11.59 -12.03 44.04
C CYS A 19 -10.86 -11.24 45.13
N GLU A 20 -9.55 -11.09 44.96
CA GLU A 20 -8.74 -10.18 45.79
C GLU A 20 -9.10 -8.71 45.49
N GLU A 21 -8.96 -7.83 46.48
CA GLU A 21 -9.29 -6.40 46.36
C GLU A 21 -8.56 -5.73 45.19
N ALA A 22 -7.30 -6.12 44.94
CA ALA A 22 -6.50 -5.63 43.81
C ALA A 22 -7.08 -6.01 42.42
N VAL A 23 -7.78 -7.16 42.32
CA VAL A 23 -8.46 -7.60 41.08
C VAL A 23 -9.71 -6.77 40.82
N VAL A 24 -10.44 -6.44 41.89
CA VAL A 24 -11.65 -5.59 41.81
C VAL A 24 -11.27 -4.16 41.42
N GLU A 25 -10.22 -3.60 42.00
CA GLU A 25 -9.70 -2.27 41.62
C GLU A 25 -9.32 -2.22 40.14
N ARG A 26 -8.62 -3.24 39.64
CA ARG A 26 -8.25 -3.31 38.23
C ARG A 26 -9.48 -3.43 37.31
N LEU A 27 -10.53 -4.13 37.74
CA LEU A 27 -11.79 -4.22 36.98
C LEU A 27 -12.54 -2.89 36.94
N VAL A 28 -12.51 -2.11 38.02
CA VAL A 28 -13.08 -0.74 38.03
C VAL A 28 -12.33 0.15 37.02
N GLU A 29 -11.00 0.06 36.95
CA GLU A 29 -10.22 0.77 35.92
C GLU A 29 -10.64 0.36 34.50
N LEU A 30 -10.85 -0.94 34.26
CA LEU A 30 -11.30 -1.45 32.97
C LEU A 30 -12.73 -0.98 32.62
N CYS A 31 -13.64 -0.91 33.59
CA CYS A 31 -14.98 -0.35 33.37
C CYS A 31 -14.92 1.09 32.89
N VAL A 32 -14.04 1.90 33.49
CA VAL A 32 -13.82 3.31 33.10
C VAL A 32 -13.17 3.41 31.73
N LEU A 33 -12.11 2.63 31.47
CA LEU A 33 -11.36 2.66 30.20
C LEU A 33 -12.21 2.23 29.00
N TYR A 34 -13.07 1.23 29.17
CA TYR A 34 -13.89 0.67 28.09
C TYR A 34 -15.35 1.15 28.10
N GLY A 35 -15.71 2.06 29.03
CA GLY A 35 -17.02 2.70 29.08
C GLY A 35 -18.18 1.74 29.37
N GLN A 36 -17.94 0.69 30.15
CA GLN A 36 -18.88 -0.38 30.44
C GLN A 36 -19.43 -0.28 31.86
N ASN A 37 -20.67 -0.71 32.06
CA ASN A 37 -21.26 -0.85 33.38
C ASN A 37 -20.74 -2.10 34.09
N GLU A 38 -20.84 -2.12 35.42
CA GLU A 38 -20.33 -3.20 36.27
C GLU A 38 -20.91 -4.57 35.89
N GLU A 39 -22.23 -4.65 35.68
CA GLU A 39 -22.92 -5.88 35.24
C GLU A 39 -22.42 -6.37 33.88
N GLY A 40 -22.21 -5.44 32.93
CA GLY A 40 -21.74 -5.76 31.59
C GLY A 40 -20.30 -6.27 31.58
N MET A 41 -19.43 -5.67 32.39
CA MET A 41 -18.04 -6.10 32.53
C MET A 41 -17.93 -7.48 33.17
N VAL A 42 -18.70 -7.74 34.23
CA VAL A 42 -18.72 -9.05 34.91
C VAL A 42 -19.27 -10.14 33.99
N GLY A 43 -20.36 -9.88 33.25
CA GLY A 43 -20.91 -10.83 32.28
C GLY A 43 -19.93 -11.21 31.17
N GLU A 44 -19.16 -10.24 30.66
CA GLU A 44 -18.13 -10.50 29.64
C GLU A 44 -16.93 -11.26 30.19
N LEU A 45 -16.52 -10.94 31.41
CA LEU A 45 -15.45 -11.66 32.11
C LEU A 45 -15.86 -13.12 32.32
N LEU A 46 -17.10 -13.37 32.75
CA LEU A 46 -17.65 -14.72 32.92
C LEU A 46 -17.70 -15.49 31.60
N ALA A 47 -18.15 -14.85 30.52
CA ALA A 47 -18.16 -15.45 29.19
C ALA A 47 -16.73 -15.83 28.74
N PHE A 48 -15.75 -14.96 29.00
CA PHE A 48 -14.35 -15.21 28.69
C PHE A 48 -13.78 -16.38 29.51
N CYS A 49 -14.00 -16.39 30.82
CA CYS A 49 -13.58 -17.49 31.70
C CYS A 49 -14.23 -18.82 31.29
N SER A 50 -15.53 -18.81 30.94
CA SER A 50 -16.25 -19.98 30.45
C SER A 50 -15.66 -20.52 29.14
N SER A 51 -15.28 -19.63 28.22
CA SER A 51 -14.71 -20.02 26.93
C SER A 51 -13.27 -20.55 27.02
N THR A 52 -12.53 -20.14 28.05
CA THR A 52 -11.11 -20.47 28.23
C THR A 52 -10.86 -21.51 29.32
N ASN A 53 -11.93 -21.98 29.98
CA ASN A 53 -11.95 -22.95 31.07
C ASN A 53 -11.02 -22.59 32.24
N LYS A 54 -10.89 -21.29 32.54
CA LYS A 54 -10.05 -20.77 33.62
C LYS A 54 -10.92 -20.50 34.85
N VAL A 55 -10.64 -21.18 35.96
CA VAL A 55 -11.54 -21.25 37.12
C VAL A 55 -11.20 -20.22 38.22
N HIS A 56 -9.95 -19.76 38.30
CA HIS A 56 -9.52 -18.80 39.33
C HIS A 56 -9.15 -17.46 38.71
N LEU A 57 -9.68 -16.36 39.23
CA LEU A 57 -9.40 -15.00 38.76
C LEU A 57 -8.06 -14.50 39.30
N THR A 58 -7.05 -14.51 38.44
CA THR A 58 -5.73 -13.92 38.72
C THR A 58 -5.50 -12.66 37.88
N SER A 59 -4.56 -11.81 38.31
CA SER A 59 -4.14 -10.62 37.54
C SER A 59 -3.71 -10.95 36.10
N GLU A 60 -3.11 -12.13 35.89
CA GLU A 60 -2.73 -12.61 34.56
C GLU A 60 -3.93 -12.89 33.66
N ILE A 61 -5.04 -13.36 34.23
CA ILE A 61 -6.27 -13.63 33.49
C ILE A 61 -6.95 -12.33 33.09
N LEU A 62 -6.97 -11.32 33.96
CA LEU A 62 -7.43 -9.98 33.62
C LEU A 62 -6.60 -9.36 32.48
N ASN A 63 -5.28 -9.51 32.52
CA ASN A 63 -4.40 -9.04 31.45
C ASN A 63 -4.63 -9.81 30.13
N SER A 64 -5.02 -11.08 30.20
CA SER A 64 -5.43 -11.85 29.01
C SER A 64 -6.81 -11.41 28.49
N PHE A 65 -7.76 -11.16 29.39
CA PHE A 65 -9.10 -10.67 29.05
C PHE A 65 -9.04 -9.29 28.40
N GLU A 66 -8.23 -8.37 28.93
CA GLU A 66 -8.03 -7.04 28.36
C GLU A 66 -7.42 -7.13 26.94
N ARG A 67 -6.33 -7.89 26.78
CA ARG A 67 -5.63 -7.99 25.49
C ARG A 67 -6.41 -8.77 24.45
N GLU A 68 -7.05 -9.87 24.82
CA GLU A 68 -7.65 -10.79 23.85
C GLU A 68 -9.11 -10.47 23.53
N PHE A 69 -9.82 -9.79 24.44
CA PHE A 69 -11.25 -9.55 24.32
C PHE A 69 -11.59 -8.05 24.28
N LEU A 70 -11.25 -7.28 25.31
CA LEU A 70 -11.64 -5.86 25.41
C LEU A 70 -10.97 -4.97 24.35
N SER A 71 -9.67 -5.15 24.09
CA SER A 71 -8.93 -4.35 23.11
C SER A 71 -9.45 -4.54 21.67
N LYS A 72 -9.89 -5.77 21.32
CA LYS A 72 -10.48 -6.09 20.03
C LYS A 72 -11.84 -5.43 19.87
N ARG A 73 -12.62 -5.27 20.94
CA ARG A 73 -13.89 -4.54 20.88
C ARG A 73 -13.71 -3.05 20.69
N LEU A 74 -12.73 -2.41 21.31
CA LEU A 74 -12.45 -0.99 21.06
C LEU A 74 -12.13 -0.74 19.59
N SER A 75 -11.41 -1.68 18.95
CA SER A 75 -11.15 -1.64 17.50
C SER A 75 -12.42 -1.82 16.66
N LYS A 76 -13.31 -2.76 17.02
CA LYS A 76 -14.58 -2.99 16.33
C LYS A 76 -15.59 -1.85 16.52
N ALA A 77 -15.66 -1.24 17.70
CA ALA A 77 -16.56 -0.12 18.01
C ALA A 77 -16.20 1.16 17.22
N ARG A 78 -14.89 1.39 17.01
CA ARG A 78 -14.41 2.46 16.11
C ARG A 78 -14.76 2.21 14.64
N HIS A 79 -14.81 0.94 14.23
CA HIS A 79 -15.26 0.56 12.89
C HIS A 79 -16.79 0.55 12.72
N SER A 80 -17.57 0.33 13.80
CA SER A 80 -19.03 0.37 13.75
C SER A 80 -19.60 1.80 13.83
N ALA A 81 -18.91 2.74 14.47
CA ALA A 81 -19.30 4.17 14.45
C ALA A 81 -19.26 4.79 13.04
N CYS A 82 -18.52 4.18 12.10
CA CYS A 82 -18.52 4.54 10.68
C CYS A 82 -19.52 3.69 9.85
N LYS A 83 -20.22 2.74 10.48
CA LYS A 83 -21.07 1.73 9.83
C LYS A 83 -22.48 1.65 10.42
N ASP A 84 -22.92 2.69 11.14
CA ASP A 84 -24.32 2.86 11.49
C ASP A 84 -25.07 3.58 10.35
N SER A 85 -25.29 2.82 9.29
CA SER A 85 -26.52 2.94 8.49
C SER A 85 -26.91 1.52 8.09
N GLY A 86 -27.95 1.02 8.77
CA GLY A 86 -28.28 -0.39 8.84
C GLY A 86 -28.78 -1.03 7.54
N HIS A 87 -28.79 -2.37 7.60
CA HIS A 87 -29.64 -3.30 6.86
C HIS A 87 -29.66 -3.24 5.33
N ALA A 88 -29.26 -4.36 4.73
CA ALA A 88 -29.46 -4.68 3.31
C ALA A 88 -30.96 -4.81 2.98
N GLY A 89 -31.60 -3.67 2.75
CA GLY A 89 -32.85 -3.53 1.99
C GLY A 89 -32.55 -3.05 0.57
N ALA A 90 -33.54 -3.16 -0.33
CA ALA A 90 -33.43 -2.75 -1.73
C ALA A 90 -32.83 -1.34 -1.86
N ARG A 91 -31.70 -1.22 -2.56
CA ARG A 91 -30.99 0.05 -2.76
C ARG A 91 -31.86 1.01 -3.56
N ASP A 92 -31.92 2.26 -3.11
CA ASP A 92 -32.56 3.37 -3.82
C ASP A 92 -31.82 3.67 -5.13
N ILE A 93 -32.58 4.04 -6.16
CA ILE A 93 -32.11 4.30 -7.54
C ILE A 93 -31.02 5.37 -7.57
N VAL A 94 -31.06 6.32 -6.62
CA VAL A 94 -30.06 7.39 -6.47
C VAL A 94 -28.69 6.85 -6.05
N SER A 95 -28.64 5.83 -5.19
CA SER A 95 -27.38 5.21 -4.75
C SER A 95 -26.73 4.35 -5.84
N ILE A 96 -27.51 3.85 -6.81
CA ILE A 96 -26.99 3.13 -7.98
C ILE A 96 -26.41 4.10 -9.00
N GLN A 97 -27.04 5.26 -9.19
CA GLN A 97 -26.55 6.31 -10.09
C GLN A 97 -25.18 6.84 -9.66
N GLU A 98 -24.98 7.05 -8.36
CA GLU A 98 -23.70 7.50 -7.80
C GLU A 98 -22.57 6.46 -8.01
N LEU A 99 -22.90 5.16 -7.93
CA LEU A 99 -21.94 4.09 -8.24
C LEU A 99 -21.59 4.03 -9.74
N ILE A 100 -22.56 4.27 -10.62
CA ILE A 100 -22.34 4.30 -12.08
C ILE A 100 -21.47 5.50 -12.46
N GLU A 101 -21.68 6.65 -11.83
CA GLU A 101 -20.86 7.85 -12.06
C GLU A 101 -19.41 7.62 -11.60
N VAL A 102 -19.20 7.00 -10.44
CA VAL A 102 -17.86 6.61 -9.96
C VAL A 102 -17.19 5.62 -10.90
N GLU A 103 -17.92 4.63 -11.42
CA GLU A 103 -17.40 3.63 -12.35
C GLU A 103 -17.05 4.26 -13.73
N GLU A 104 -17.84 5.23 -14.20
CA GLU A 104 -17.54 6.02 -15.41
C GLU A 104 -16.32 6.93 -15.23
N GLU A 105 -16.12 7.50 -14.04
CA GLU A 105 -14.93 8.28 -13.70
C GLU A 105 -13.67 7.40 -13.68
N GLU A 106 -13.74 6.20 -13.10
CA GLU A 106 -12.64 5.22 -13.09
C GLU A 106 -12.29 4.73 -14.51
N GLU A 107 -13.30 4.41 -15.35
CA GLU A 107 -13.11 4.04 -16.75
C GLU A 107 -12.48 5.18 -17.57
N THR A 108 -12.87 6.43 -17.30
CA THR A 108 -12.30 7.61 -17.96
C THR A 108 -10.84 7.81 -17.56
N LEU A 109 -10.51 7.63 -16.28
CA LEU A 109 -9.14 7.61 -15.78
C LEU A 109 -8.32 6.48 -16.42
N LEU A 110 -8.84 5.26 -16.52
CA LEU A 110 -8.15 4.14 -17.17
C LEU A 110 -7.86 4.40 -18.66
N ASN A 111 -8.80 5.02 -19.38
CA ASN A 111 -8.63 5.36 -20.79
C ASN A 111 -7.53 6.41 -21.03
N SER A 112 -7.22 7.25 -20.04
CA SER A 112 -6.12 8.23 -20.13
C SER A 112 -4.71 7.60 -20.10
N TYR A 113 -4.60 6.35 -19.64
CA TYR A 113 -3.35 5.56 -19.64
C TYR A 113 -3.20 4.65 -20.87
N THR A 114 -4.20 4.58 -21.75
CA THR A 114 -4.12 3.80 -22.99
C THR A 114 -3.50 4.62 -24.12
N THR A 115 -2.53 4.05 -24.82
CA THR A 115 -1.96 4.65 -26.04
C THR A 115 -3.03 4.78 -27.13
N PRO A 116 -3.18 5.94 -27.80
CA PRO A 116 -4.20 6.12 -28.83
C PRO A 116 -3.96 5.14 -29.98
N SER A 117 -4.94 4.30 -30.30
CA SER A 117 -4.89 3.48 -31.51
C SER A 117 -4.92 4.39 -32.75
N LYS A 118 -3.97 4.23 -33.66
CA LYS A 118 -3.90 4.98 -34.93
C LYS A 118 -5.14 4.74 -35.79
N GLY A 119 -6.11 5.64 -35.71
CA GLY A 119 -7.19 5.79 -36.68
C GLY A 119 -7.02 7.10 -37.45
N SER A 120 -7.11 7.04 -38.78
CA SER A 120 -7.00 8.20 -39.68
C SER A 120 -8.15 9.19 -39.44
N GLN A 121 -7.89 10.30 -38.73
CA GLN A 121 -8.80 11.45 -38.69
C GLN A 121 -8.29 12.59 -39.59
N LYS A 122 -9.15 13.05 -40.49
CA LYS A 122 -8.85 13.96 -41.61
C LYS A 122 -8.95 15.46 -41.28
N ARG A 123 -8.76 15.87 -40.01
CA ARG A 123 -8.64 17.29 -39.63
C ARG A 123 -7.94 17.46 -38.29
N ALA A 124 -7.11 18.51 -38.18
CA ALA A 124 -6.45 18.90 -36.94
C ALA A 124 -7.46 19.50 -35.96
N ILE A 125 -7.55 18.93 -34.77
CA ILE A 125 -8.35 19.45 -33.65
C ILE A 125 -7.37 20.00 -32.62
N THR A 126 -7.45 21.31 -32.36
CA THR A 126 -6.65 22.03 -31.37
C THR A 126 -7.39 22.09 -30.03
N THR A 127 -7.65 20.94 -29.41
CA THR A 127 -7.98 20.74 -27.98
C THR A 127 -8.38 19.26 -27.76
N PRO A 128 -7.99 18.62 -26.65
CA PRO A 128 -8.46 17.28 -26.33
C PRO A 128 -9.88 17.37 -25.77
N GLU A 129 -10.90 17.32 -26.64
CA GLU A 129 -12.27 17.04 -26.19
C GLU A 129 -12.49 15.53 -26.13
N THR A 130 -12.83 15.03 -24.95
CA THR A 130 -13.38 13.69 -24.76
C THR A 130 -14.73 13.61 -25.49
N PRO A 131 -14.91 12.71 -26.48
CA PRO A 131 -16.20 12.57 -27.13
C PRO A 131 -17.18 11.90 -26.18
N LEU A 132 -17.90 12.72 -25.40
CA LEU A 132 -19.09 12.28 -24.68
C LEU A 132 -20.05 11.68 -25.70
N LYS A 133 -20.37 10.39 -25.53
CA LYS A 133 -21.35 9.70 -26.38
C LYS A 133 -22.67 10.45 -26.25
N LYS A 134 -23.11 11.10 -27.33
CA LYS A 134 -24.48 11.65 -27.46
C LYS A 134 -25.50 10.51 -27.51
N ARG A 135 -25.74 9.86 -26.37
CA ARG A 135 -26.89 8.99 -26.15
C ARG A 135 -27.53 9.31 -24.81
N SER A 136 -27.96 10.56 -24.69
CA SER A 136 -29.04 10.92 -23.77
C SER A 136 -29.89 11.96 -24.48
N VAL A 137 -30.79 11.48 -25.34
CA VAL A 137 -32.05 12.19 -25.54
C VAL A 137 -33.00 11.53 -24.57
N SER A 138 -33.30 12.29 -23.52
CA SER A 138 -34.39 12.10 -22.59
C SER A 138 -35.66 11.64 -23.29
N THR A 139 -36.05 10.40 -23.08
CA THR A 139 -37.46 9.99 -23.07
C THR A 139 -37.74 9.33 -21.74
N HIS A 140 -38.19 10.14 -20.80
CA HIS A 140 -38.84 9.69 -19.58
C HIS A 140 -40.12 8.95 -19.97
N SER A 141 -40.11 7.62 -19.91
CA SER A 141 -41.32 6.81 -19.77
C SER A 141 -41.05 5.67 -18.78
N PRO A 142 -41.94 5.40 -17.81
CA PRO A 142 -41.70 4.45 -16.71
C PRO A 142 -41.92 2.99 -17.15
N HIS A 143 -41.79 2.69 -18.44
CA HIS A 143 -42.07 1.39 -19.04
C HIS A 143 -40.95 0.95 -19.97
N GLN A 144 -39.70 0.96 -19.50
CA GLN A 144 -38.70 0.05 -20.05
C GLN A 144 -38.83 -1.27 -19.28
N LEU A 145 -39.50 -2.23 -19.93
CA LEU A 145 -39.53 -3.61 -19.49
C LEU A 145 -38.09 -4.13 -19.42
N PHE A 146 -37.53 -4.21 -18.21
CA PHE A 146 -36.34 -4.99 -17.92
C PHE A 146 -36.61 -6.43 -18.33
N SER A 147 -36.20 -6.79 -19.55
CA SER A 147 -36.22 -8.18 -20.01
C SER A 147 -35.01 -8.89 -19.37
N PRO A 148 -35.15 -10.12 -18.83
CA PRO A 148 -34.08 -10.84 -18.13
C PRO A 148 -32.79 -11.04 -18.96
N SER A 149 -32.87 -10.81 -20.27
CA SER A 149 -31.77 -10.85 -21.24
C SER A 149 -30.69 -9.78 -21.03
N SER A 150 -30.94 -8.73 -20.24
CA SER A 150 -29.92 -7.72 -19.92
C SER A 150 -28.86 -8.20 -18.91
N PHE A 151 -29.10 -9.34 -18.25
CA PHE A 151 -28.17 -9.98 -17.30
C PHE A 151 -27.67 -11.35 -17.79
N SER A 152 -27.88 -11.68 -19.07
CA SER A 152 -27.25 -12.86 -19.66
C SER A 152 -25.77 -12.56 -19.91
N SER A 153 -24.88 -13.46 -19.51
CA SER A 153 -23.44 -13.35 -19.73
C SER A 153 -23.16 -12.91 -21.16
N SER A 154 -22.22 -11.97 -21.34
CA SER A 154 -21.80 -11.45 -22.63
C SER A 154 -21.34 -12.61 -23.54
N ALA A 155 -22.27 -13.14 -24.33
CA ALA A 155 -22.14 -14.40 -25.07
C ALA A 155 -21.39 -14.25 -26.40
N THR A 156 -20.53 -13.25 -26.54
CA THR A 156 -19.65 -13.12 -27.71
C THR A 156 -18.20 -13.19 -27.27
N PRO A 157 -17.51 -14.32 -27.51
CA PRO A 157 -16.05 -14.38 -27.49
C PRO A 157 -15.50 -13.22 -28.33
N SER A 158 -14.38 -12.61 -27.90
CA SER A 158 -13.79 -11.41 -28.50
C SER A 158 -13.75 -11.45 -30.04
N GLN A 159 -14.77 -10.88 -30.69
CA GLN A 159 -14.90 -10.88 -32.15
C GLN A 159 -13.76 -10.08 -32.79
N LYS A 160 -13.35 -8.97 -32.15
CA LYS A 160 -12.22 -8.15 -32.60
C LYS A 160 -10.90 -8.92 -32.61
N TYR A 161 -10.67 -9.77 -31.60
CA TYR A 161 -9.45 -10.59 -31.56
C TYR A 161 -9.43 -11.65 -32.68
N ASN A 162 -10.57 -12.29 -32.96
CA ASN A 162 -10.67 -13.31 -34.01
C ASN A 162 -10.57 -12.72 -35.43
N LEU A 163 -11.04 -11.49 -35.62
CA LEU A 163 -11.01 -10.77 -36.90
C LEU A 163 -9.70 -10.01 -37.15
N ARG A 164 -8.69 -10.15 -36.30
CA ARG A 164 -7.41 -9.45 -36.49
C ARG A 164 -6.65 -10.02 -37.70
N ASN A 165 -6.10 -9.13 -38.52
CA ASN A 165 -5.42 -9.50 -39.77
C ASN A 165 -3.89 -9.65 -39.60
N ASN A 166 -3.33 -9.19 -38.49
CA ASN A 166 -1.90 -9.23 -38.19
C ASN A 166 -1.47 -10.54 -37.48
N ARG A 167 -2.12 -11.66 -37.79
CA ARG A 167 -1.75 -12.95 -37.20
C ARG A 167 -0.40 -13.42 -37.75
N GLY A 168 0.59 -13.55 -36.87
CA GLY A 168 1.93 -14.04 -37.23
C GLY A 168 2.88 -12.97 -37.77
N GLU A 169 2.48 -11.70 -37.75
CA GLU A 169 3.34 -10.59 -38.15
C GLU A 169 4.49 -10.42 -37.16
N VAL A 170 5.73 -10.41 -37.67
CA VAL A 170 6.93 -10.14 -36.86
C VAL A 170 7.12 -8.64 -36.74
N VAL A 171 6.84 -8.11 -35.54
CA VAL A 171 6.91 -6.65 -35.28
C VAL A 171 8.30 -6.17 -34.84
N THR A 172 9.15 -7.09 -34.35
CA THR A 172 10.50 -6.79 -33.87
C THR A 172 11.42 -7.99 -34.07
N THR A 173 12.69 -7.73 -34.38
CA THR A 173 13.76 -8.74 -34.45
C THR A 173 14.98 -8.28 -33.67
N PHE A 174 15.65 -9.21 -33.01
CA PHE A 174 16.93 -8.95 -32.31
C PHE A 174 17.95 -10.02 -32.71
N GLY A 175 19.21 -9.61 -32.89
CA GLY A 175 20.27 -10.49 -33.39
C GLY A 175 20.09 -10.85 -34.86
N SER A 176 20.52 -12.05 -35.25
CA SER A 176 20.36 -12.54 -36.62
C SER A 176 18.93 -13.02 -36.87
N ALA A 177 18.27 -12.48 -37.89
CA ALA A 177 16.90 -12.86 -38.24
C ALA A 177 16.85 -14.33 -38.72
N GLN A 178 16.12 -15.19 -37.99
CA GLN A 178 15.99 -16.63 -38.26
C GLN A 178 14.80 -16.98 -39.17
N GLY A 179 14.19 -15.98 -39.81
CA GLY A 179 12.96 -16.16 -40.58
C GLY A 179 11.74 -16.45 -39.71
N VAL A 180 10.72 -17.08 -40.29
CA VAL A 180 9.41 -17.34 -39.64
C VAL A 180 9.29 -18.77 -39.08
N SER A 181 10.19 -19.68 -39.48
CA SER A 181 10.17 -21.09 -39.06
C SER A 181 10.87 -21.31 -37.72
N TRP A 182 10.23 -20.89 -36.64
CA TRP A 182 10.72 -21.14 -35.28
C TRP A 182 10.38 -22.56 -34.84
N SER A 183 11.40 -23.40 -34.67
CA SER A 183 11.23 -24.77 -34.16
C SER A 183 12.36 -25.14 -33.20
N GLY A 184 11.98 -25.71 -32.05
CA GLY A 184 12.91 -26.33 -31.10
C GLY A 184 12.80 -27.86 -31.15
N ARG A 185 13.61 -28.55 -30.34
CA ARG A 185 13.56 -30.03 -30.23
C ARG A 185 12.45 -30.56 -29.31
N GLY A 186 11.50 -29.71 -28.89
CA GLY A 186 10.52 -30.06 -27.87
C GLY A 186 11.20 -30.51 -26.58
N GLY A 187 10.78 -31.65 -26.02
CA GLY A 187 11.39 -32.28 -24.84
C GLY A 187 12.63 -33.13 -25.12
N ALA A 188 13.10 -33.21 -26.37
CA ALA A 188 14.19 -34.11 -26.74
C ALA A 188 15.58 -33.53 -26.43
N GLY A 189 16.38 -34.32 -25.71
CA GLY A 189 17.74 -33.98 -25.29
C GLY A 189 17.83 -33.65 -23.81
N ASN A 190 18.99 -33.16 -23.37
CA ASN A 190 19.20 -32.76 -21.98
C ASN A 190 18.64 -31.34 -21.78
N ILE A 191 17.59 -31.23 -20.96
CA ILE A 191 16.97 -29.96 -20.55
C ILE A 191 17.28 -29.76 -19.07
N SER A 192 18.12 -28.78 -18.75
CA SER A 192 18.43 -28.41 -17.36
C SER A 192 17.66 -27.15 -16.98
N LEU A 193 16.60 -27.32 -16.20
CA LEU A 193 15.85 -26.21 -15.60
C LEU A 193 16.31 -26.04 -14.16
N LYS A 194 16.88 -24.87 -13.85
CA LYS A 194 17.30 -24.50 -12.51
C LYS A 194 16.67 -23.16 -12.15
N VAL A 195 15.98 -23.11 -11.01
CA VAL A 195 15.54 -21.84 -10.43
C VAL A 195 16.76 -21.17 -9.81
N LEU A 196 17.06 -19.95 -10.22
CA LEU A 196 18.17 -19.13 -9.69
C LEU A 196 17.60 -17.99 -8.83
N GLY A 197 18.37 -17.54 -7.84
CA GLY A 197 17.98 -16.47 -6.91
C GLY A 197 17.76 -16.97 -5.48
N CYS A 198 17.03 -16.19 -4.67
CA CYS A 198 16.81 -16.51 -3.26
C CYS A 198 15.99 -17.81 -3.07
N PRO A 199 16.33 -18.65 -2.07
CA PRO A 199 15.66 -19.94 -1.82
C PRO A 199 14.17 -19.83 -1.48
N GLN A 200 13.71 -18.67 -1.05
CA GLN A 200 12.31 -18.38 -0.72
C GLN A 200 11.62 -17.64 -1.88
N ALA A 201 11.47 -18.31 -3.02
CA ALA A 201 10.35 -17.97 -3.89
C ALA A 201 9.04 -18.16 -3.08
N LEU A 202 8.02 -17.33 -3.30
CA LEU A 202 6.71 -17.40 -2.64
C LEU A 202 5.93 -18.67 -3.05
N THR A 203 6.51 -19.85 -2.85
CA THR A 203 5.99 -21.17 -3.24
C THR A 203 5.06 -21.76 -2.19
N GLY A 204 5.05 -21.20 -0.97
CA GLY A 204 4.19 -21.59 0.14
C GLY A 204 3.13 -20.53 0.46
N SER A 205 2.14 -20.94 1.26
CA SER A 205 1.15 -20.01 1.84
C SER A 205 1.86 -19.03 2.75
N TYR A 206 1.80 -17.74 2.42
CA TYR A 206 2.39 -16.66 3.19
C TYR A 206 1.28 -15.88 3.90
N LYS A 207 1.44 -15.63 5.21
CA LYS A 207 0.51 -14.77 5.96
C LYS A 207 0.84 -13.30 5.68
N SER A 208 0.42 -12.81 4.52
CA SER A 208 0.41 -11.37 4.21
C SER A 208 -0.95 -10.78 4.53
N MET A 209 -0.96 -9.62 5.19
CA MET A 209 -2.01 -8.58 5.09
C MET A 209 -1.76 -7.42 6.08
N PHE A 210 -0.74 -7.51 6.93
CA PHE A 210 -0.32 -6.42 7.81
C PHE A 210 1.21 -6.32 7.80
N GLN A 211 1.72 -5.15 7.45
CA GLN A 211 3.14 -4.83 7.54
C GLN A 211 3.32 -3.78 8.64
N LYS A 212 4.32 -3.96 9.50
CA LYS A 212 4.62 -2.95 10.51
C LYS A 212 5.51 -1.89 9.87
N LEU A 213 5.21 -0.61 10.11
CA LEU A 213 6.01 0.51 9.62
C LEU A 213 7.51 0.41 10.00
N PRO A 214 7.88 -0.06 11.22
CA PRO A 214 9.29 -0.29 11.56
C PRO A 214 9.97 -1.32 10.66
N ASP A 215 9.28 -2.39 10.28
CA ASP A 215 9.85 -3.42 9.41
C ASP A 215 10.08 -2.86 7.99
N ILE A 216 9.15 -2.05 7.49
CA ILE A 216 9.30 -1.36 6.19
C ILE A 216 10.49 -0.39 6.25
N ARG A 217 10.59 0.40 7.32
CA ARG A 217 11.73 1.30 7.53
C ARG A 217 13.05 0.55 7.52
N GLU A 218 13.11 -0.59 8.20
CA GLU A 218 14.32 -1.41 8.26
C GLU A 218 14.72 -1.90 6.86
N VAL A 219 13.79 -2.46 6.09
CA VAL A 219 14.07 -2.92 4.72
C VAL A 219 14.55 -1.77 3.81
N LEU A 220 13.94 -0.59 3.92
CA LEU A 220 14.37 0.59 3.16
C LEU A 220 15.77 1.07 3.59
N THR A 221 16.08 0.97 4.88
CA THR A 221 17.39 1.32 5.44
C THR A 221 18.46 0.35 4.93
N CYS A 222 18.25 -0.97 5.09
CA CYS A 222 19.15 -2.00 4.59
C CYS A 222 19.40 -1.84 3.09
N LYS A 223 18.37 -1.54 2.29
CA LYS A 223 18.53 -1.30 0.85
C LYS A 223 19.53 -0.18 0.55
N ILE A 224 19.51 0.92 1.30
CA ILE A 224 20.42 2.05 1.09
C ILE A 224 21.83 1.69 1.58
N GLU A 225 21.93 1.07 2.76
CA GLU A 225 23.20 0.76 3.42
C GLU A 225 23.97 -0.38 2.73
N GLU A 226 23.30 -1.46 2.33
CA GLU A 226 23.91 -2.61 1.63
C GLU A 226 24.49 -2.18 0.27
N LEU A 227 23.68 -1.53 -0.56
CA LEU A 227 24.14 -1.04 -1.86
C LEU A 227 25.16 0.11 -1.70
N GLY A 228 24.95 0.99 -0.72
CA GLY A 228 25.89 2.05 -0.38
C GLY A 228 27.27 1.51 0.00
N HIS A 229 27.31 0.41 0.76
CA HIS A 229 28.56 -0.27 1.13
C HIS A 229 29.27 -0.84 -0.10
N GLU A 230 28.57 -1.58 -0.97
CA GLU A 230 29.18 -2.11 -2.20
C GLU A 230 29.71 -1.01 -3.12
N LEU A 231 28.95 0.08 -3.29
CA LEU A 231 29.37 1.23 -4.10
C LEU A 231 30.53 1.99 -3.47
N LYS A 232 30.57 2.11 -2.14
CA LYS A 232 31.68 2.72 -1.41
C LYS A 232 32.99 2.00 -1.71
N GLU A 233 32.98 0.67 -1.62
CA GLU A 233 34.16 -0.17 -1.91
C GLU A 233 34.55 -0.10 -3.39
N HIS A 234 33.59 -0.18 -4.30
CA HIS A 234 33.82 -0.11 -5.74
C HIS A 234 34.48 1.22 -6.15
N TYR A 235 33.95 2.34 -5.65
CA TYR A 235 34.45 3.68 -5.96
C TYR A 235 35.58 4.16 -5.04
N ARG A 236 35.97 3.35 -4.06
CA ARG A 236 37.02 3.67 -3.06
C ARG A 236 36.75 4.99 -2.34
N ILE A 237 35.50 5.21 -1.97
CA ILE A 237 35.09 6.40 -1.21
C ILE A 237 35.50 6.20 0.24
N GLU A 238 36.22 7.16 0.82
CA GLU A 238 36.73 7.04 2.20
C GLU A 238 35.59 7.02 3.24
N ALA A 239 34.69 8.00 3.15
CA ALA A 239 33.57 8.16 4.07
C ALA A 239 32.40 8.93 3.45
N PHE A 240 31.19 8.63 3.93
CA PHE A 240 30.01 9.45 3.65
C PHE A 240 29.86 10.54 4.70
N THR A 241 29.48 11.74 4.24
CA THR A 241 29.16 12.85 5.15
C THR A 241 27.66 12.84 5.48
N PRO A 242 27.27 13.11 6.73
CA PRO A 242 25.85 13.25 7.07
C PRO A 242 25.17 14.37 6.28
N LEU A 243 23.96 14.12 5.79
CA LEU A 243 23.21 15.07 4.94
C LEU A 243 22.95 16.44 5.57
N THR A 244 22.86 16.50 6.90
CA THR A 244 22.52 17.71 7.65
C THR A 244 23.72 18.54 8.08
N VAL A 245 24.95 18.03 7.89
CA VAL A 245 26.17 18.71 8.30
C VAL A 245 26.62 19.66 7.17
N PRO A 246 26.69 20.98 7.42
CA PRO A 246 27.19 21.91 6.43
C PRO A 246 28.69 21.73 6.19
N ALA A 247 29.11 21.85 4.93
CA ALA A 247 30.51 21.80 4.53
C ALA A 247 30.78 22.77 3.38
N GLN A 248 31.93 23.46 3.44
CA GLN A 248 32.38 24.35 2.36
C GLN A 248 33.12 23.59 1.25
N GLU A 249 33.75 22.47 1.59
CA GLU A 249 34.40 21.57 0.65
C GLU A 249 33.40 20.58 0.04
N PRO A 250 33.71 20.00 -1.13
CA PRO A 250 32.89 18.93 -1.70
C PRO A 250 32.78 17.74 -0.75
N VAL A 251 31.55 17.28 -0.55
CA VAL A 251 31.21 16.13 0.30
C VAL A 251 30.56 15.03 -0.53
N THR A 252 30.76 13.79 -0.09
CA THR A 252 30.13 12.61 -0.71
C THR A 252 28.98 12.15 0.17
N LEU A 253 27.78 12.07 -0.42
CA LEU A 253 26.53 11.76 0.25
C LEU A 253 25.95 10.46 -0.30
N LEU A 254 25.45 9.62 0.60
CA LEU A 254 24.68 8.42 0.30
C LEU A 254 23.20 8.68 0.58
N GLY A 255 22.33 8.19 -0.30
CA GLY A 255 20.90 8.21 0.00
C GLY A 255 20.03 7.62 -1.11
N GLN A 256 18.73 7.75 -0.91
CA GLN A 256 17.70 7.37 -1.86
C GLN A 256 17.01 8.61 -2.43
N ILE A 257 16.81 8.62 -3.75
CA ILE A 257 16.07 9.68 -4.43
C ILE A 257 14.60 9.63 -4.05
N GLY A 258 14.06 10.78 -3.64
CA GLY A 258 12.64 10.99 -3.39
C GLY A 258 12.09 12.18 -4.16
N CYS A 259 10.78 12.39 -3.99
CA CYS A 259 10.08 13.58 -4.45
C CYS A 259 9.58 14.36 -3.24
N ASP A 260 9.66 15.69 -3.26
CA ASP A 260 9.11 16.57 -2.22
C ASP A 260 7.57 16.63 -2.19
N SER A 261 6.92 16.02 -3.18
CA SER A 261 5.47 16.03 -3.38
C SER A 261 4.97 14.67 -3.87
N ASN A 262 3.65 14.47 -3.83
CA ASN A 262 2.99 13.27 -4.33
C ASN A 262 2.82 13.26 -5.87
N GLY A 263 3.41 14.24 -6.56
CA GLY A 263 3.33 14.38 -8.01
C GLY A 263 4.44 13.62 -8.75
N LYS A 264 4.55 13.90 -10.06
CA LYS A 264 5.64 13.38 -10.88
C LYS A 264 6.96 14.06 -10.50
N LEU A 265 8.00 13.26 -10.29
CA LEU A 265 9.37 13.74 -10.06
C LEU A 265 9.83 14.63 -11.22
N ASN A 266 10.39 15.78 -10.90
CA ASN A 266 11.00 16.71 -11.84
C ASN A 266 12.32 17.25 -11.27
N SER A 267 13.09 17.99 -12.07
CA SER A 267 14.44 18.42 -11.70
C SER A 267 14.53 19.38 -10.52
N LYS A 268 13.40 19.99 -10.11
CA LYS A 268 13.35 20.93 -8.97
C LYS A 268 12.77 20.31 -7.71
N SER A 269 12.15 19.14 -7.82
CA SER A 269 11.47 18.44 -6.73
C SER A 269 12.28 17.24 -6.21
N VAL A 270 13.55 17.14 -6.60
CA VAL A 270 14.44 16.04 -6.19
C VAL A 270 14.89 16.26 -4.76
N ILE A 271 14.69 15.25 -3.93
CA ILE A 271 15.23 15.19 -2.58
C ILE A 271 16.09 13.94 -2.44
N LEU A 272 17.10 14.02 -1.57
CA LEU A 272 17.90 12.88 -1.15
C LEU A 272 17.52 12.55 0.30
N GLU A 273 17.02 11.33 0.51
CA GLU A 273 16.77 10.75 1.83
C GLU A 273 17.95 9.89 2.23
N GLY A 274 18.60 10.26 3.33
CA GLY A 274 19.79 9.57 3.80
C GLY A 274 19.46 8.25 4.46
N ASP A 275 20.48 7.41 4.57
CA ASP A 275 20.45 6.22 5.39
C ASP A 275 20.34 6.55 6.88
N ARG A 276 20.14 5.50 7.69
CA ARG A 276 19.96 5.67 9.13
C ARG A 276 21.30 5.80 9.84
N GLU A 277 22.31 5.03 9.44
CA GLU A 277 23.63 4.99 10.07
C GLU A 277 24.34 6.36 10.04
N HIS A 278 24.38 7.02 8.89
CA HIS A 278 25.14 8.27 8.71
C HIS A 278 24.28 9.51 8.91
N SER A 279 23.02 9.47 8.44
CA SER A 279 22.16 10.67 8.34
C SER A 279 20.88 10.60 9.15
N SER A 280 20.66 9.53 9.94
CA SER A 280 19.45 9.33 10.74
C SER A 280 18.13 9.43 9.96
N GLY A 281 18.14 9.15 8.66
CA GLY A 281 16.97 9.29 7.78
C GLY A 281 16.60 10.73 7.42
N ALA A 282 17.53 11.68 7.57
CA ALA A 282 17.30 13.07 7.19
C ALA A 282 17.08 13.22 5.68
N ARG A 283 16.41 14.31 5.29
CA ARG A 283 16.09 14.63 3.89
C ARG A 283 16.59 16.01 3.53
N ILE A 284 17.11 16.15 2.32
CA ILE A 284 17.67 17.40 1.81
C ILE A 284 17.32 17.55 0.32
N PRO A 285 16.79 18.71 -0.11
CA PRO A 285 16.64 19.04 -1.52
C PRO A 285 17.98 18.99 -2.25
N VAL A 286 17.95 18.47 -3.47
CA VAL A 286 19.12 18.39 -4.35
C VAL A 286 18.94 19.36 -5.50
N ASP A 287 19.90 20.27 -5.64
CA ASP A 287 20.04 21.12 -6.80
C ASP A 287 20.90 20.39 -7.85
N LEU A 288 20.31 20.18 -9.02
CA LEU A 288 20.91 19.48 -10.16
C LEU A 288 21.46 20.42 -11.23
N SER A 289 21.43 21.74 -11.01
CA SER A 289 21.83 22.76 -11.99
C SER A 289 23.27 22.61 -12.49
N GLU A 290 24.18 22.14 -11.64
CA GLU A 290 25.59 21.94 -11.97
C GLU A 290 25.90 20.54 -12.52
N LEU A 291 24.89 19.66 -12.59
CA LEU A 291 25.06 18.30 -13.07
C LEU A 291 24.82 18.21 -14.59
N LYS A 292 25.84 17.74 -15.33
CA LYS A 292 25.78 17.71 -16.80
C LYS A 292 24.85 16.62 -17.34
N GLU A 293 24.91 15.44 -16.75
CA GLU A 293 24.17 14.25 -17.17
C GLU A 293 23.67 13.52 -15.93
N TYR A 294 22.39 13.15 -15.93
CA TYR A 294 21.78 12.34 -14.89
C TYR A 294 20.59 11.55 -15.40
N SER A 295 20.36 10.41 -14.75
CA SER A 295 19.11 9.65 -14.84
C SER A 295 18.67 9.31 -13.43
N LEU A 296 17.58 9.93 -12.98
CA LEU A 296 17.06 9.79 -11.62
C LEU A 296 15.63 9.29 -11.62
N PHE A 297 15.32 8.37 -10.69
CA PHE A 297 13.95 7.92 -10.43
C PHE A 297 13.68 7.74 -8.92
N PRO A 298 12.42 7.91 -8.46
CA PRO A 298 12.09 7.71 -7.05
C PRO A 298 12.44 6.31 -6.55
N GLY A 299 13.09 6.22 -5.40
CA GLY A 299 13.55 4.97 -4.82
C GLY A 299 14.94 4.51 -5.30
N GLN A 300 15.59 5.23 -6.21
CA GLN A 300 16.96 4.93 -6.64
C GLN A 300 17.95 5.23 -5.50
N VAL A 301 18.79 4.25 -5.15
CA VAL A 301 19.93 4.50 -4.25
C VAL A 301 21.05 5.11 -5.06
N VAL A 302 21.61 6.21 -4.59
CA VAL A 302 22.64 6.97 -5.29
C VAL A 302 23.73 7.39 -4.32
N ILE A 303 24.91 7.59 -4.90
CA ILE A 303 25.97 8.36 -4.27
C ILE A 303 26.14 9.64 -5.10
N MET A 304 26.18 10.77 -4.42
CA MET A 304 26.40 12.06 -5.06
C MET A 304 27.54 12.80 -4.37
N GLU A 305 28.32 13.53 -5.17
CA GLU A 305 29.34 14.45 -4.68
C GLU A 305 28.96 15.87 -5.09
N GLY A 306 29.25 16.82 -4.21
CA GLY A 306 28.77 18.19 -4.35
C GLY A 306 28.99 19.01 -3.11
N ILE A 307 28.39 20.20 -3.04
CA ILE A 307 28.61 21.15 -1.94
C ILE A 307 27.31 21.33 -1.16
N ASN A 308 27.40 21.22 0.16
CA ASN A 308 26.31 21.49 1.10
C ASN A 308 26.69 22.64 2.05
N ALA A 309 26.80 23.87 1.54
CA ALA A 309 27.33 24.99 2.33
C ALA A 309 26.46 25.35 3.56
N THR A 310 25.17 25.02 3.54
CA THR A 310 24.21 25.44 4.57
C THR A 310 23.59 24.30 5.38
N GLY A 311 23.78 23.04 4.98
CA GLY A 311 23.07 21.89 5.55
C GLY A 311 21.61 21.75 5.10
N ARG A 312 21.13 22.62 4.18
CA ARG A 312 19.71 22.72 3.79
C ARG A 312 19.42 22.42 2.33
N ILE A 313 20.40 22.58 1.45
CA ILE A 313 20.29 22.28 0.03
C ILE A 313 21.65 21.78 -0.45
N PHE A 314 21.65 20.68 -1.18
CA PHE A 314 22.86 20.06 -1.70
C PHE A 314 22.98 20.38 -3.18
N VAL A 315 24.05 21.06 -3.57
CA VAL A 315 24.34 21.35 -4.98
C VAL A 315 25.21 20.22 -5.49
N ALA A 316 24.61 19.32 -6.27
CA ALA A 316 25.29 18.14 -6.78
C ALA A 316 26.18 18.52 -7.98
N THR A 317 27.42 18.07 -7.96
CA THR A 317 28.40 18.27 -9.04
C THR A 317 28.75 16.97 -9.75
N LYS A 318 28.54 15.82 -9.09
CA LYS A 318 28.76 14.49 -9.66
C LYS A 318 27.76 13.48 -9.09
N LEU A 319 27.27 12.61 -9.97
CA LEU A 319 26.49 11.43 -9.64
C LEU A 319 27.34 10.20 -10.02
N TYR A 320 27.47 9.24 -9.11
CA TYR A 320 28.19 8.00 -9.37
C TYR A 320 27.29 7.03 -10.14
N GLU A 321 27.84 6.37 -11.17
CA GLU A 321 27.12 5.47 -12.09
C GLU A 321 27.09 4.00 -11.66
#